data_AF-A0A0M1P7J9-F1
#
_entry.id   AF-A0A0M1P7J9-F1
#
_cell.length_a   1.000
_cell.length_b   1.000
_cell.length_c   1.000
_cell.angle_alpha   90.00
_cell.angle_beta   90.00
_cell.angle_gamma   90.00
#
_symmetry.space_group_name_H-M   'P 1'
#
loop_
_entity.id
_entity.type
_entity.pdbx_description
1 polymer ?
#
loop_
_entity_poly.entity_id
_entity_poly.type
_entity_poly.pdbx_seq_one_letter_code
_entity_poly.pdbx_strand_id
1 'polypeptide(L)' 'MGPLSLIAIIVLISGIIQITYPELFITLHVHGTKNLKAVKVGGIITILVSIILFLIDLLPLSQ' A
#
# COMPACT_ATOMS: atom_id res chain seq x y z
N MET A 1 16.48 4.14 -10.30
CA MET A 1 15.12 3.98 -9.74
C MET A 1 14.71 5.32 -9.18
N GLY A 2 13.59 5.88 -9.62
CA GLY A 2 13.13 7.16 -9.10
C GLY A 2 12.74 7.03 -7.62
N PRO A 3 12.73 8.14 -6.86
CA PRO A 3 12.23 8.14 -5.48
C PRO A 3 10.77 7.65 -5.39
N LEU A 4 9.98 7.81 -6.45
CA LEU A 4 8.62 7.29 -6.58
C LEU A 4 8.58 5.74 -6.62
N SER A 5 9.49 5.09 -7.36
CA SER A 5 9.62 3.63 -7.33
C SER A 5 9.91 3.10 -5.92
N LEU A 6 10.77 3.79 -5.16
CA LEU A 6 11.11 3.37 -3.80
C LEU A 6 9.89 3.48 -2.87
N ILE A 7 9.13 4.58 -2.96
CA ILE A 7 7.87 4.77 -2.23
C ILE A 7 6.86 3.70 -2.63
N ALA A 8 6.73 3.41 -3.94
CA ALA A 8 5.81 2.41 -4.45
C ALA A 8 6.11 1.02 -3.89
N ILE A 9 7.39 0.64 -3.74
CA ILE A 9 7.79 -0.64 -3.11
C ILE A 9 7.40 -0.67 -1.63
N ILE A 10 7.66 0.39 -0.87
CA ILE A 10 7.31 0.47 0.55
C ILE A 10 5.79 0.36 0.73
N VAL A 11 5.03 1.08 -0.10
CA VAL A 11 3.56 1.03 -0.11
C VAL A 11 3.06 -0.37 -0.49
N LEU A 12 3.70 -1.04 -1.44
CA LEU A 12 3.37 -2.41 -1.83
C LEU A 12 3.53 -3.38 -0.67
N ILE A 13 4.67 -3.33 0.02
CA ILE A 13 4.98 -4.17 1.18
C ILE A 13 3.95 -3.92 2.27
N SER A 14 3.62 -2.65 2.56
CA SER A 14 2.57 -2.30 3.52
C SER A 14 1.21 -2.89 3.13
N GLY A 15 0.84 -2.83 1.84
CA GLY A 15 -0.41 -3.42 1.34
C GLY A 15 -0.46 -4.94 1.48
N ILE A 16 0.64 -5.64 1.18
CA ILE A 16 0.76 -7.10 1.38
C ILE A 16 0.59 -7.45 2.86
N ILE A 17 1.28 -6.74 3.76
CA ILE A 17 1.18 -6.97 5.20
C ILE A 17 -0.26 -6.73 5.69
N GLN A 18 -0.97 -5.72 5.18
CA GLN A 18 -2.37 -5.47 5.55
C GLN A 18 -3.32 -6.61 5.13
N ILE A 19 -3.05 -7.28 4.00
CA ILE A 19 -3.86 -8.41 3.53
C ILE A 19 -3.51 -9.70 4.29
N THR A 20 -2.21 -9.96 4.47
CA THR A 20 -1.70 -11.20 5.08
C THR A 20 -1.87 -11.20 6.60
N TYR A 21 -1.61 -10.07 7.26
CA TYR A 21 -1.64 -9.91 8.71
C TYR A 21 -2.47 -8.68 9.14
N PRO A 22 -3.78 -8.65 8.83
CA PRO A 22 -4.65 -7.52 9.18
C PRO A 22 -4.74 -7.29 10.70
N GLU A 23 -4.51 -8.35 11.49
CA GLU A 23 -4.51 -8.31 12.95
C GLU A 23 -3.41 -7.42 13.53
N LEU A 24 -2.26 -7.29 12.84
CA LEU A 24 -1.19 -6.38 13.28
C LEU A 24 -1.66 -4.93 13.29
N PHE A 25 -2.41 -4.51 12.27
CA PHE A 25 -2.92 -3.15 12.15
C PHE A 25 -4.03 -2.84 13.17
N ILE A 26 -4.88 -3.84 13.49
CA ILE A 26 -5.89 -3.72 14.54
C ILE A 26 -5.23 -3.64 15.92
N THR A 27 -4.25 -4.51 16.18
CA THR A 27 -3.54 -4.58 17.47
C THR A 27 -2.75 -3.30 17.74
N LEU A 28 -2.10 -2.76 16.71
CA LEU A 28 -1.37 -1.49 16.78
C LEU A 28 -2.28 -0.25 16.93
N HIS A 29 -3.62 -0.43 17.02
CA HIS A 29 -4.59 0.66 17.13
C HIS A 29 -4.40 1.73 16.04
N VAL A 30 -3.97 1.33 14.84
CA VAL A 30 -3.72 2.26 13.74
C VAL A 30 -5.08 2.75 13.23
N HIS A 31 -5.50 3.91 13.76
CA HIS A 31 -6.65 4.69 13.33
C HIS A 31 -7.96 3.90 13.12
N GLY A 32 -8.70 3.68 14.21
CA GLY A 32 -10.17 3.53 14.19
C GLY A 32 -10.77 2.29 13.51
N THR A 33 -9.96 1.44 12.88
CA THR A 33 -10.43 0.26 12.16
C THR A 33 -10.56 -0.95 13.10
N LYS A 34 -11.75 -1.14 13.67
CA LYS A 34 -12.07 -2.31 14.51
C LYS A 34 -12.43 -3.57 13.70
N ASN A 35 -12.39 -3.49 12.36
CA ASN A 35 -12.92 -4.52 11.47
C ASN A 35 -11.84 -5.07 10.55
N LEU A 36 -11.55 -6.37 10.67
CA LEU A 36 -10.60 -7.12 9.83
C LEU A 36 -10.90 -6.98 8.33
N LYS A 37 -12.17 -6.89 7.95
CA LYS A 37 -12.56 -6.69 6.54
C LYS A 37 -12.13 -5.32 6.02
N ALA A 38 -12.23 -4.27 6.84
CA ALA A 38 -11.84 -2.93 6.44
C ALA A 38 -10.33 -2.82 6.21
N VAL A 39 -9.51 -3.46 7.07
CA VAL A 39 -8.05 -3.51 6.89
C VAL A 39 -7.67 -4.27 5.63
N LYS A 40 -8.31 -5.42 5.35
CA LYS A 40 -8.07 -6.17 4.10
C LYS A 40 -8.43 -5.36 2.85
N VAL A 41 -9.55 -4.64 2.87
CA VAL A 41 -9.95 -3.74 1.77
C VAL A 41 -8.95 -2.59 1.62
N GLY A 42 -8.52 -1.99 2.74
CA GLY A 42 -7.46 -0.98 2.75
C GLY A 42 -6.15 -1.49 2.14
N GLY A 43 -5.76 -2.74 2.44
CA GLY A 43 -4.59 -3.39 1.86
C GLY A 43 -4.68 -3.54 0.34
N ILE A 44 -5.84 -3.95 -0.18
CA ILE A 44 -6.09 -4.04 -1.63
C ILE A 44 -5.96 -2.67 -2.30
N ILE A 45 -6.56 -1.63 -1.71
CA ILE A 45 -6.46 -0.25 -2.22
C ILE A 45 -4.99 0.22 -2.20
N THR A 46 -4.26 -0.08 -1.12
CA THR A 46 -2.85 0.28 -0.98
C THR A 46 -1.98 -0.36 -2.08
N ILE A 47 -2.24 -1.63 -2.41
CA ILE A 47 -1.57 -2.31 -3.54
C ILE A 47 -1.89 -1.63 -4.86
N LEU A 48 -3.16 -1.29 -5.11
CA LEU A 48 -3.56 -0.57 -6.34
C LEU A 48 -2.83 0.77 -6.47
N VAL A 49 -2.74 1.55 -5.38
CA VAL A 49 -2.01 2.83 -5.35
C VAL A 49 -0.52 2.62 -5.64
N SER A 50 0.10 1.57 -5.09
CA SER A 50 1.49 1.23 -5.38
C SER A 50 1.72 0.94 -6.87
N ILE A 51 0.84 0.16 -7.51
CA ILE A 51 0.93 -0.12 -8.95
C ILE A 51 0.84 1.18 -9.77
N ILE A 52 -0.08 2.08 -9.41
CA ILE A 52 -0.22 3.39 -10.07
C ILE A 52 1.05 4.22 -9.93
N LEU A 53 1.64 4.29 -8.73
CA LEU A 53 2.90 5.01 -8.50
C LEU A 53 4.06 4.42 -9.32
N PHE A 54 4.11 3.09 -9.43
CA PHE A 54 5.10 2.39 -10.24
C PHE A 54 4.94 2.74 -11.73
N LEU A 55 3.70 2.77 -12.23
CA LEU A 55 3.40 3.15 -13.61
C LEU A 55 3.73 4.63 -13.90
N ILE A 56 3.51 5.53 -12.95
CA ILE A 56 3.88 6.95 -13.09
C ILE A 56 5.40 7.13 -13.17
N ASP A 57 6.18 6.36 -12.40
CA ASP A 57 7.64 6.41 -12.46
C ASP A 57 8.20 5.74 -13.73
N LEU A 58 7.46 4.77 -14.30
CA LEU A 58 7.82 4.05 -15.53
C LEU A 58 7.44 4.79 -16.81
N LEU A 59 6.34 5.55 -16.78
CA LEU A 59 6.02 6.48 -17.85
C LEU A 59 7.18 7.48 -17.88
N PRO A 60 7.94 7.58 -18.98
CA PRO A 60 8.84 8.70 -19.13
C PRO A 60 7.93 9.92 -19.06
N LEU A 61 8.03 10.69 -17.97
CA LEU A 61 7.68 12.10 -17.99
C LEU A 61 8.60 12.66 -19.07
N SER A 62 8.14 12.61 -20.31
CA SER A 62 8.85 13.04 -21.50
C SER A 62 9.04 14.54 -21.36
N GLN A 63 10.17 14.91 -20.76
CA GLN A 63 10.88 16.15 -20.97
C GLN A 63 12.21 15.79 -21.60
#